data_AF-A0A7T8GYT3-F1
#
_entry.id   AF-A0A7T8GYT3-F1
#
_cell.length_a   1.000
_cell.length_b   1.000
_cell.length_c   1.000
_cell.angle_alpha   90.00
_cell.angle_beta   90.00
_cell.angle_gamma   90.00
#
_symmetry.space_group_name_H-M   'P 1'
#
loop_
_entity.id
_entity.type
_entity.pdbx_description
1 polymer ?
#
loop_
_entity_poly.entity_id
_entity_poly.type
_entity_poly.pdbx_seq_one_letter_code
_entity_poly.pdbx_strand_id
1 'polypeptide(L)' 'VVVFHQDNARPHTSLMTRQKRWELGWEVLSHPPYSLDITPCDYKLFLLMANALGG' A
#
# COMPACT_ATOMS: atom_id res chain seq x y z
N VAL A 1 14.36 -3.53 -10.51
CA VAL A 1 12.97 -3.00 -10.61
C VAL A 1 12.43 -2.93 -9.20
N VAL A 2 11.83 -1.81 -8.81
CA VAL A 2 11.19 -1.67 -7.49
C VAL A 2 9.74 -2.10 -7.62
N VAL A 3 9.31 -3.06 -6.81
CA VAL A 3 7.91 -3.50 -6.73
C VAL A 3 7.27 -2.78 -5.55
N PHE A 4 6.24 -1.99 -5.84
CA PHE A 4 5.53 -1.15 -4.89
C PHE A 4 4.14 -1.73 -4.62
N HIS A 5 3.88 -2.10 -3.37
CA HIS A 5 2.58 -2.56 -2.90
C HIS A 5 1.88 -1.45 -2.11
N GLN A 6 0.67 -1.11 -2.54
CA GLN A 6 -0.22 -0.17 -1.86
C GLN A 6 -1.66 -0.56 -2.15
N ASP A 7 -2.60 -0.07 -1.35
CA ASP A 7 -4.01 -0.26 -1.61
C ASP A 7 -4.51 0.53 -2.85
N ASN A 8 -5.76 0.29 -3.24
CA ASN A 8 -6.40 0.97 -4.37
C ASN A 8 -7.22 2.21 -3.96
N ALA A 9 -6.96 2.84 -2.81
CA ALA A 9 -7.74 4.01 -2.42
C ALA A 9 -7.61 5.14 -3.45
N ARG A 10 -8.63 5.99 -3.51
CA ARG A 10 -8.75 7.04 -4.53
C ARG A 10 -7.52 7.95 -4.67
N PRO A 11 -6.84 8.37 -3.58
CA PRO A 11 -5.60 9.16 -3.70
C PRO A 11 -4.44 8.37 -4.34
N HIS A 12 -4.35 7.07 -4.07
CA HIS A 12 -3.30 6.17 -4.56
C HIS A 12 -3.45 5.80 -6.04
N THR A 13 -4.69 5.90 -6.56
CA THR A 13 -5.02 5.67 -7.97
C THR A 13 -5.12 6.96 -8.80
N SER A 14 -4.86 8.13 -8.19
CA SER A 14 -4.89 9.41 -8.90
C SER A 14 -3.87 9.48 -10.05
N LEU A 15 -4.17 10.31 -11.04
CA LEU A 15 -3.30 10.47 -12.20
C LEU A 15 -1.89 10.96 -11.79
N MET A 16 -1.83 11.91 -10.87
CA MET A 16 -0.57 12.46 -10.35
C MET A 16 0.27 11.37 -9.68
N THR A 17 -0.35 10.55 -8.82
CA THR A 17 0.33 9.43 -8.14
C THR A 17 0.83 8.38 -9.16
N ARG A 18 0.06 8.13 -10.21
CA ARG A 18 0.44 7.16 -11.26
C ARG A 18 1.58 7.69 -12.14
N GLN A 19 1.55 8.96 -12.51
CA GLN A 19 2.63 9.62 -13.26
C GLN A 19 3.93 9.60 -12.47
N LYS A 20 3.89 9.97 -11.19
CA LYS A 20 5.09 9.98 -10.36
C LYS A 20 5.72 8.59 -10.23
N ARG A 21 4.89 7.57 -10.11
CA ARG A 21 5.32 6.18 -10.02
C ARG A 21 6.00 5.70 -11.32
N TRP A 22 5.50 6.16 -12.46
CA TRP A 22 6.11 5.94 -13.77
C TRP A 22 7.48 6.61 -13.89
N GLU A 23 7.60 7.87 -13.48
CA GLU A 23 8.89 8.59 -13.46
C GLU A 23 9.94 7.89 -12.60
N LEU A 24 9.51 7.28 -11.49
CA LEU A 24 10.37 6.53 -10.57
C LEU A 24 10.68 5.10 -11.07
N GLY A 25 10.02 4.63 -12.13
CA GLY A 25 10.21 3.28 -12.67
C GLY A 25 9.73 2.17 -11.73
N TRP A 26 8.70 2.45 -10.92
CA TRP A 26 8.16 1.48 -9.95
C TRP A 26 7.04 0.66 -10.57
N GLU A 27 7.14 -0.65 -10.42
CA GLU A 27 6.09 -1.60 -10.78
C GLU A 27 5.09 -1.72 -9.63
N VAL A 28 3.80 -1.83 -9.97
CA VAL A 28 2.72 -1.84 -8.98
C VAL A 28 2.25 -3.26 -8.80
N LEU A 29 2.30 -3.76 -7.57
CA LEU A 29 1.68 -5.04 -7.27
C LEU A 29 0.16 -4.88 -7.28
N SER A 30 -0.54 -5.76 -8.01
CA SER A 30 -2.00 -5.76 -8.05
C SER A 30 -2.58 -6.02 -6.67
N HIS A 31 -3.39 -5.09 -6.18
CA HIS A 31 -4.10 -5.22 -4.91
C HIS A 31 -5.60 -5.39 -5.18
N PRO A 32 -6.29 -6.37 -4.57
CA PRO A 32 -7.74 -6.49 -4.66
C PRO A 32 -8.46 -5.41 -3.81
N PRO A 33 -9.70 -5.04 -4.13
CA PRO A 33 -10.44 -4.04 -3.35
C PRO A 33 -10.71 -4.54 -1.92
N TYR A 34 -10.48 -3.68 -0.92
CA TYR A 34 -10.84 -3.91 0.49
C TYR A 34 -10.20 -5.15 1.14
N SER A 35 -8.97 -5.49 0.77
CA SER A 35 -8.26 -6.66 1.33
C SER A 35 -7.19 -6.26 2.32
N LEU A 36 -7.63 -6.00 3.56
CA LEU A 36 -6.78 -5.61 4.68
C LEU A 36 -5.78 -6.73 5.06
N ASP A 37 -6.19 -7.97 4.87
CA ASP A 37 -5.43 -9.21 5.06
C ASP A 37 -4.25 -9.37 4.08
N ILE A 38 -4.30 -8.68 2.95
CA ILE A 38 -3.26 -8.76 1.90
C ILE A 38 -2.19 -7.67 2.09
N THR A 39 -2.45 -6.65 2.91
CA THR A 39 -1.52 -5.55 3.12
C THR A 39 -0.55 -5.84 4.28
N PRO A 40 0.76 -6.02 4.02
CA PRO A 40 1.76 -6.28 5.07
C PRO A 40 1.82 -5.20 6.15
N CYS A 41 1.53 -3.95 5.78
CA CYS A 41 1.46 -2.87 6.74
C CYS A 41 0.30 -3.07 7.72
N ASP A 42 -0.91 -3.38 7.23
CA ASP A 42 -2.10 -3.50 8.07
C ASP A 42 -2.07 -4.74 8.96
N TYR A 43 -1.82 -5.93 8.40
CA TYR A 43 -1.89 -7.16 9.20
C TYR A 43 -0.71 -7.34 10.16
N LYS A 44 0.45 -6.73 9.88
CA LYS A 44 1.67 -6.96 10.67
C LYS A 44 2.15 -5.71 11.39
N LEU A 45 2.44 -4.65 10.64
CA LEU A 45 3.06 -3.46 11.23
C LEU A 45 2.08 -2.71 12.13
N PHE A 46 0.90 -2.36 11.63
CA PHE A 46 -0.13 -1.65 12.40
C PHE A 46 -0.68 -2.51 13.53
N LEU A 47 -0.85 -3.82 13.33
CA LEU A 47 -1.21 -4.75 14.41
C LEU A 47 -0.16 -4.76 15.53
N LEU A 48 1.12 -4.88 15.20
CA LEU A 48 2.20 -4.86 16.20
C LEU A 48 2.28 -3.51 16.91
N MET A 49 2.09 -2.40 16.18
CA MET A 49 2.07 -1.07 16.77
C MET A 49 0.87 -0.88 17.70
N ALA A 50 -0.32 -1.33 17.33
CA ALA A 50 -1.50 -1.29 18.21
C ALA A 50 -1.24 -2.07 19.50
N ASN A 51 -0.68 -3.28 19.40
CA ASN A 51 -0.31 -4.08 20.57
C ASN A 51 0.73 -3.37 21.45
N ALA A 52 1.73 -2.72 20.84
CA ALA A 52 2.75 -1.96 21.59
C ALA A 52 2.18 -0.69 22.24
N LEU A 53 1.14 -0.10 21.66
CA LEU A 53 0.48 1.10 22.18
C LEU A 53 -0.64 0.80 23.19
N GLY A 54 -0.83 -0.48 23.53
CA GLY A 54 -1.78 -0.91 24.57
C GLY A 54 -3.15 -1.34 24.08
N GLY A 55 -3.38 -1.40 22.76
CA GLY A 55 -4.62 -1.89 22.14
C GLY A 55 -5.78 -0.89 22.20
#